data_AF-A0A975EG56-F1
#
_entry.id   AF-A0A975EG56-F1
#
_cell.length_a   1.000
_cell.length_b   1.000
_cell.length_c   1.000
_cell.angle_alpha   90.00
_cell.angle_beta   90.00
_cell.angle_gamma   90.00
#
_symmetry.space_group_name_H-M   'P 1'
#
loop_
_entity.id
_entity.type
_entity.pdbx_description
1 polymer ?
#
loop_
_entity_poly.entity_id
_entity_poly.type
_entity_poly.pdbx_seq_one_letter_code
_entity_poly.pdbx_strand_id
1 'polypeptide(L)'
;MAGVARYRHRVFVEKLGWQLRCENALEYDQFDRDDTVYVVAHNAHHEVVGTARLLPTTRPYLLDEVFPQLLHGMAPPHSPDVWELSRFAAVDFSVQGSSALAQFSSPIAVGLLQASLECAARHGAKRFITVSPLGVERLLRIAGFRAHRLAPPMIVDGNPVFACSIGCETHGAPTAARELALC
;
A
#
# COMPACT_ATOMS: atom_id res chain seq x y z
N MET A 1 16.10 7.93 3.35
CA MET A 1 15.62 6.70 4.03
C MET A 1 15.18 6.93 5.47
N ALA A 2 15.96 7.63 6.32
CA ALA A 2 15.63 7.80 7.75
C ALA A 2 14.24 8.41 8.03
N GLY A 3 13.78 9.38 7.21
CA GLY A 3 12.45 9.99 7.35
C GLY A 3 11.30 8.99 7.16
N VAL A 4 11.38 8.13 6.14
CA VAL A 4 10.36 7.12 5.84
C VAL A 4 10.29 6.07 6.96
N ALA A 5 11.41 5.57 7.45
CA ALA A 5 11.38 4.55 8.49
C ALA A 5 10.95 5.09 9.86
N ARG A 6 11.28 6.35 10.17
CA ARG A 6 10.73 7.01 11.34
C ARG A 6 9.23 7.18 11.21
N TYR A 7 8.73 7.57 10.04
CA TYR A 7 7.30 7.64 9.77
C TYR A 7 6.63 6.26 9.92
N ARG A 8 7.22 5.22 9.34
CA ARG A 8 6.75 3.83 9.46
C ARG A 8 6.67 3.38 10.92
N HIS A 9 7.69 3.67 11.73
CA HIS A 9 7.67 3.40 13.17
C HIS A 9 6.47 4.06 13.86
N ARG A 10 6.25 5.36 13.63
CA ARG A 10 5.11 6.10 14.19
C ARG A 10 3.76 5.52 13.79
N VAL A 11 3.62 5.06 12.55
CA VAL A 11 2.36 4.47 12.07
C VAL A 11 2.19 3.04 12.56
N PHE A 12 3.08 2.14 12.18
CA PHE A 12 2.87 0.70 12.36
C PHE A 12 3.09 0.25 13.81
N VAL A 13 4.04 0.88 14.52
CA VAL A 13 4.38 0.49 15.89
C VAL A 13 3.63 1.34 16.91
N GLU A 14 3.83 2.66 16.91
CA GLU A 14 3.26 3.52 17.96
C GLU A 14 1.73 3.64 17.84
N LYS A 15 1.21 3.79 16.62
CA LYS A 15 -0.22 4.05 16.39
C LYS A 15 -1.06 2.78 16.20
N LEU A 16 -0.53 1.80 15.47
CA LEU A 16 -1.23 0.54 15.18
C LEU A 16 -0.87 -0.60 16.15
N GLY A 17 0.17 -0.44 16.96
CA GLY A 17 0.56 -1.42 17.97
C GLY A 17 1.15 -2.72 17.41
N TRP A 18 1.65 -2.72 16.16
CA TRP A 18 2.23 -3.91 15.57
C TRP A 18 3.57 -4.24 16.22
N GLN A 19 3.78 -5.52 16.49
CA GLN A 19 5.02 -6.03 17.11
C GLN A 19 6.09 -6.25 16.04
N LEU A 20 6.67 -5.16 15.53
CA LEU A 20 7.71 -5.17 14.50
C LEU A 20 9.10 -4.92 15.09
N ARG A 21 10.14 -5.49 14.46
CA ARG A 21 11.53 -5.19 14.80
C ARG A 21 11.86 -3.75 14.44
N CYS A 22 12.45 -3.03 15.38
CA CYS A 22 12.82 -1.63 15.20
C CYS A 22 14.18 -1.36 15.83
N GLU A 23 14.92 -0.42 15.26
CA GLU A 23 16.20 0.06 15.79
C GLU A 23 16.16 1.59 15.83
N ASN A 24 16.48 2.20 16.97
CA ASN A 24 16.52 3.67 17.14
C ASN A 24 15.24 4.40 16.67
N ALA A 25 14.07 3.82 16.93
CA ALA A 25 12.76 4.30 16.48
C ALA A 25 12.63 4.40 14.95
N LEU A 26 13.32 3.51 14.23
CA LEU A 26 13.21 3.30 12.79
C LEU A 26 12.67 1.90 12.54
N GLU A 27 11.64 1.80 11.70
CA GLU A 27 11.08 0.51 11.29
C GLU A 27 11.61 0.14 9.90
N TYR A 28 12.31 -0.99 9.85
CA TYR A 28 12.82 -1.64 8.64
C TYR A 28 12.69 -3.16 8.78
N ASP A 29 12.56 -3.86 7.66
CA ASP A 29 12.59 -5.32 7.60
C ASP A 29 13.50 -5.82 6.45
N GLN A 30 13.55 -7.14 6.24
CA GLN A 30 14.42 -7.75 5.22
C GLN A 30 14.08 -7.36 3.77
N PHE A 31 12.93 -6.73 3.54
CA PHE A 31 12.50 -6.27 2.23
C PHE A 31 12.89 -4.80 1.95
N ASP A 32 13.66 -4.18 2.85
CA ASP A 32 14.23 -2.86 2.66
C ASP A 32 15.66 -2.99 2.09
N ARG A 33 15.72 -3.18 0.77
CA ARG A 33 16.92 -3.50 0.00
C ARG A 33 17.23 -2.39 -1.02
N ASP A 34 18.35 -2.54 -1.74
CA ASP A 34 18.75 -1.59 -2.79
C ASP A 34 17.76 -1.52 -3.97
N ASP A 35 17.02 -2.60 -4.24
CA ASP A 35 15.98 -2.64 -5.28
C ASP A 35 14.60 -2.19 -4.81
N THR A 36 14.46 -1.80 -3.54
CA THR A 36 13.19 -1.40 -2.97
C THR A 36 12.80 -0.01 -3.44
N VAL A 37 11.64 0.10 -4.09
CA VAL A 37 11.10 1.39 -4.53
C VAL A 37 10.12 1.90 -3.49
N TYR A 38 10.27 3.16 -3.10
CA TYR A 38 9.34 3.85 -2.20
C TYR A 38 8.61 4.97 -2.92
N VAL A 39 7.30 5.04 -2.70
CA VAL A 39 6.48 6.20 -3.04
C VAL A 39 6.10 6.89 -1.74
N VAL A 40 6.43 8.18 -1.65
CA VAL A 40 6.33 8.96 -0.40
C VAL A 40 5.51 10.21 -0.64
N ALA A 41 4.46 10.40 0.15
CA ALA A 41 3.65 11.60 0.15
C ALA A 41 4.20 12.58 1.18
N HIS A 42 4.35 13.85 0.79
CA HIS A 42 4.76 14.94 1.66
C HIS A 42 3.66 15.98 1.78
N ASN A 43 3.53 16.61 2.95
CA ASN A 43 2.67 17.79 3.13
C ASN A 43 3.39 19.07 2.68
N ALA A 44 2.72 20.22 2.82
CA ALA A 44 3.27 21.53 2.46
C ALA A 44 4.50 21.94 3.29
N HIS A 45 4.74 21.28 4.43
CA HIS A 45 5.91 21.50 5.29
C HIS A 45 7.05 20.50 5.00
N HIS A 46 6.97 19.75 3.90
CA HIS A 46 7.92 18.70 3.52
C HIS A 46 8.02 17.53 4.52
N GLU A 47 7.00 17.34 5.37
CA GLU A 47 6.95 16.20 6.28
C GLU A 47 6.32 14.99 5.58
N VAL A 48 6.80 13.79 5.89
CA VAL A 48 6.21 12.55 5.38
C VAL A 48 4.84 12.34 6.01
N VAL A 49 3.82 12.25 5.16
CA VAL A 49 2.41 11.99 5.54
C VAL A 49 1.84 10.74 4.88
N GLY A 50 2.67 10.05 4.08
CA GLY A 50 2.31 8.77 3.51
C GLY A 50 3.49 8.04 2.91
N THR A 51 3.41 6.71 2.90
CA THR A 51 4.42 5.84 2.30
C THR A 51 3.77 4.61 1.69
N ALA A 52 4.35 4.12 0.61
CA ALA A 52 4.11 2.81 0.04
C ALA A 52 5.46 2.21 -0.39
N ARG A 53 5.64 0.92 -0.14
CA ARG A 53 6.82 0.15 -0.56
C ARG A 53 6.43 -0.76 -1.72
N LEU A 54 7.20 -0.72 -2.80
CA LEU A 54 7.00 -1.51 -4.00
C LEU A 54 8.17 -2.47 -4.20
N LEU A 55 7.87 -3.74 -4.42
CA LEU A 55 8.88 -4.79 -4.63
C LEU A 55 8.56 -5.58 -5.90
N PRO A 56 9.56 -5.89 -6.75
CA PRO A 56 9.34 -6.81 -7.86
C PRO A 56 9.12 -8.23 -7.32
N THR A 57 8.08 -8.94 -7.77
CA THR A 57 7.83 -10.32 -7.33
C THR A 57 8.83 -11.35 -7.88
N THR A 58 9.71 -10.93 -8.79
CA THR A 58 10.87 -11.71 -9.24
C THR A 58 11.99 -11.80 -8.21
N ARG A 59 11.82 -11.18 -7.03
CA ARG A 59 12.69 -11.23 -5.86
C ARG A 59 11.84 -11.48 -4.61
N PRO A 60 12.44 -11.88 -3.48
CA PRO A 60 11.73 -12.04 -2.21
C PRO A 60 10.81 -10.87 -1.84
N TYR A 61 9.58 -11.19 -1.43
CA TYR A 61 8.54 -10.23 -1.05
C TYR A 61 7.67 -10.77 0.10
N LEU A 62 6.93 -9.88 0.77
CA LEU A 62 6.26 -10.15 2.05
C LEU A 62 5.19 -11.26 1.94
N LEU A 63 4.34 -11.23 0.90
CA LEU A 63 3.29 -12.23 0.76
C LEU A 63 3.85 -13.64 0.52
N ASP A 64 4.97 -13.78 -0.18
CA ASP A 64 5.61 -15.08 -0.44
C ASP A 64 6.30 -15.63 0.82
N GLU A 65 7.12 -14.82 1.49
CA GLU A 65 7.94 -15.33 2.60
C GLU A 65 7.21 -15.36 3.96
N VAL A 66 6.28 -14.43 4.20
CA VAL A 66 5.69 -14.21 5.54
C VAL A 66 4.23 -14.61 5.61
N PHE A 67 3.47 -14.40 4.52
CA PHE A 67 2.03 -14.70 4.49
C PHE A 67 1.57 -15.63 3.35
N PRO A 68 2.32 -16.68 2.96
CA PRO A 68 1.92 -17.53 1.83
C PRO A 68 0.58 -18.23 2.08
N GLN A 69 0.20 -18.45 3.33
CA GLN A 69 -1.10 -18.99 3.73
C GLN A 69 -2.29 -18.17 3.20
N LEU A 70 -2.11 -16.87 2.97
CA LEU A 70 -3.17 -16.00 2.42
C LEU A 70 -3.51 -16.29 0.96
N LEU A 71 -2.72 -17.14 0.29
CA LEU A 71 -3.00 -17.63 -1.06
C LEU A 71 -3.77 -18.96 -1.07
N HIS A 72 -4.09 -19.55 0.10
CA HIS A 72 -4.88 -20.78 0.22
C HIS A 72 -4.36 -21.93 -0.67
N GLY A 73 -3.04 -22.12 -0.70
CA GLY A 73 -2.38 -23.18 -1.47
C GLY A 73 -2.09 -22.83 -2.93
N MET A 74 -2.51 -21.66 -3.42
CA MET A 74 -2.05 -21.15 -4.72
C MET A 74 -0.58 -20.74 -4.65
N ALA A 75 0.14 -20.95 -5.75
CA ALA A 75 1.53 -20.52 -5.88
C ALA A 75 1.63 -18.98 -5.86
N PRO A 76 2.55 -18.41 -5.05
CA PRO A 76 2.88 -16.99 -5.11
C PRO A 76 3.38 -16.60 -6.51
N PRO A 77 2.94 -15.46 -7.09
CA PRO A 77 3.40 -15.04 -8.40
C PRO A 77 4.87 -14.62 -8.38
N HIS A 78 5.67 -15.12 -9.33
CA HIS A 78 7.02 -14.62 -9.60
C HIS A 78 7.11 -14.14 -11.04
N SER A 79 6.79 -12.87 -11.28
CA SER A 79 6.67 -12.34 -12.65
C SER A 79 7.07 -10.87 -12.73
N PRO A 80 7.75 -10.43 -13.80
CA PRO A 80 8.04 -9.00 -14.00
C PRO A 80 6.77 -8.15 -14.16
N ASP A 81 5.65 -8.77 -14.54
CA ASP A 81 4.34 -8.10 -14.67
C ASP A 81 3.66 -7.84 -13.31
N VAL A 82 4.19 -8.38 -12.21
CA VAL A 82 3.55 -8.34 -10.89
C VAL A 82 4.52 -7.77 -9.86
N TRP A 83 4.07 -6.75 -9.15
CA TRP A 83 4.82 -6.15 -8.04
C TRP A 83 4.04 -6.30 -6.74
N GLU A 84 4.73 -6.41 -5.62
CA GLU A 84 4.10 -6.28 -4.32
C GLU A 84 3.97 -4.80 -3.95
N LEU A 85 2.82 -4.43 -3.38
CA LEU A 85 2.66 -3.21 -2.58
C LEU A 85 2.56 -3.59 -1.09
N SER A 86 3.46 -3.08 -0.26
CA SER A 86 3.48 -3.26 1.20
C SER A 86 3.79 -1.96 1.93
N ARG A 87 3.71 -1.96 3.27
CA ARG A 87 3.91 -0.76 4.12
C ARG A 87 3.13 0.47 3.63
N PHE A 88 1.90 0.25 3.18
CA PHE A 88 1.02 1.32 2.71
C PHE A 88 0.35 2.02 3.90
N ALA A 89 0.60 3.32 4.05
CA ALA A 89 -0.03 4.13 5.08
C ALA A 89 -0.11 5.59 4.65
N ALA A 90 -1.20 6.28 5.03
CA ALA A 90 -1.39 7.71 4.84
C ALA A 90 -1.96 8.36 6.10
N VAL A 91 -1.09 8.94 6.92
CA VAL A 91 -1.39 9.57 8.21
C VAL A 91 -0.66 10.89 8.29
N ASP A 92 -1.39 12.00 8.30
CA ASP A 92 -0.82 13.31 8.58
C ASP A 92 -0.81 13.54 10.10
N PHE A 93 0.36 13.49 10.71
CA PHE A 93 0.51 13.71 12.16
C PHE A 93 0.46 15.18 12.57
N SER A 94 0.47 16.14 11.61
CA SER A 94 0.31 17.57 11.90
C SER A 94 -1.16 17.95 12.17
N VAL A 95 -2.11 17.12 11.75
CA VAL A 95 -3.55 17.36 11.90
C VAL A 95 -4.10 16.60 13.11
N GLN A 96 -4.69 17.33 14.07
CA GLN A 96 -5.36 16.71 15.23
C GLN A 96 -6.55 15.84 14.78
N GLY A 97 -6.66 14.64 15.36
CA GLY A 97 -7.70 13.67 15.00
C GLY A 97 -7.40 12.85 13.75
N SER A 98 -6.22 12.96 13.14
CA SER A 98 -5.81 12.03 12.09
C SER A 98 -5.82 10.61 12.65
N SER A 99 -6.57 9.71 12.01
CA SER A 99 -6.67 8.31 12.41
C SER A 99 -6.03 7.44 11.34
N ALA A 100 -5.30 6.39 11.73
CA ALA A 100 -4.80 5.40 10.78
C ALA A 100 -5.99 4.64 10.14
N LEU A 101 -7.14 4.58 10.82
CA LEU A 101 -8.39 4.08 10.26
C LEU A 101 -9.06 5.11 9.32
N ALA A 102 -8.76 6.41 9.43
CA ALA A 102 -9.26 7.41 8.49
C ALA A 102 -8.60 7.30 7.10
N GLN A 103 -7.52 6.52 6.96
CA GLN A 103 -6.91 6.23 5.67
C GLN A 103 -7.91 5.60 4.68
N PHE A 104 -8.96 4.93 5.18
CA PHE A 104 -9.94 4.23 4.34
C PHE A 104 -10.85 5.17 3.51
N SER A 105 -10.76 6.48 3.72
CA SER A 105 -11.43 7.52 2.93
C SER A 105 -10.53 8.73 2.63
N SER A 106 -9.22 8.59 2.84
CA SER A 106 -8.28 9.73 2.76
C SER A 106 -7.91 10.06 1.31
N PRO A 107 -8.04 11.32 0.86
CA PRO A 107 -7.52 11.77 -0.44
C PRO A 107 -6.02 11.49 -0.59
N ILE A 108 -5.26 11.57 0.51
CA ILE A 108 -3.83 11.25 0.52
C ILE A 108 -3.62 9.76 0.21
N ALA A 109 -4.43 8.87 0.80
CA ALA A 109 -4.33 7.44 0.52
C ALA A 109 -4.66 7.11 -0.94
N VAL A 110 -5.72 7.72 -1.49
CA VAL A 110 -6.11 7.52 -2.90
C VAL A 110 -4.99 8.00 -3.83
N GLY A 111 -4.49 9.22 -3.64
CA GLY A 111 -3.41 9.77 -4.45
C GLY A 111 -2.11 8.97 -4.32
N LEU A 112 -1.78 8.51 -3.12
CA LEU A 112 -0.61 7.66 -2.88
C LEU A 112 -0.73 6.30 -3.59
N LEU A 113 -1.91 5.67 -3.58
CA LEU A 113 -2.13 4.41 -4.29
C LEU A 113 -2.09 4.60 -5.81
N GLN A 114 -2.66 5.70 -6.34
CA GLN A 114 -2.55 6.06 -7.76
C GLN A 114 -1.09 6.25 -8.18
N ALA A 115 -0.34 7.08 -7.45
CA ALA A 115 1.09 7.32 -7.71
C ALA A 115 1.92 6.03 -7.60
N SER A 116 1.55 5.12 -6.69
CA SER A 116 2.16 3.81 -6.57
C SER A 116 1.93 2.95 -7.81
N LEU A 117 0.68 2.84 -8.28
CA LEU A 117 0.33 2.09 -9.49
C LEU A 117 1.07 2.63 -10.72
N GLU A 118 1.09 3.96 -10.89
CA GLU A 118 1.83 4.62 -11.97
C GLU A 118 3.34 4.37 -11.89
N CYS A 119 3.90 4.39 -10.68
CA CYS A 119 5.31 4.10 -10.46
C CYS A 119 5.65 2.66 -10.85
N ALA A 120 4.86 1.68 -10.43
CA ALA A 120 5.08 0.28 -10.80
C ALA A 120 4.85 0.05 -12.30
N ALA A 121 3.85 0.69 -12.90
CA ALA A 121 3.61 0.62 -14.34
C ALA A 121 4.79 1.13 -15.17
N ARG A 122 5.46 2.21 -14.73
CA ARG A 122 6.72 2.70 -15.34
C ARG A 122 7.85 1.67 -15.28
N HIS A 123 7.79 0.71 -14.36
CA HIS A 123 8.73 -0.42 -14.26
C HIS A 123 8.21 -1.69 -14.96
N GLY A 124 7.11 -1.61 -15.71
CA GLY A 124 6.53 -2.73 -16.46
C GLY A 124 5.46 -3.54 -15.71
N ALA A 125 5.12 -3.18 -14.47
CA ALA A 125 4.09 -3.90 -13.72
C ALA A 125 2.70 -3.68 -14.33
N LYS A 126 1.94 -4.77 -14.49
CA LYS A 126 0.53 -4.74 -14.93
C LYS A 126 -0.44 -4.74 -13.76
N ARG A 127 0.00 -5.20 -12.59
CA ARG A 127 -0.81 -5.26 -11.37
C ARG A 127 0.06 -5.30 -10.12
N PHE A 128 -0.52 -4.87 -9.01
CA PHE A 128 -0.02 -5.19 -7.68
C PHE A 128 -0.60 -6.48 -7.15
N ILE A 129 0.16 -7.09 -6.23
CA ILE A 129 -0.31 -7.99 -5.21
C ILE A 129 -0.04 -7.36 -3.83
N THR A 130 -0.93 -7.53 -2.86
CA THR A 130 -0.79 -6.92 -1.53
C THR A 130 -1.44 -7.76 -0.45
N VAL A 131 -0.89 -7.70 0.76
CA VAL A 131 -1.52 -8.15 2.00
C VAL A 131 -2.21 -6.95 2.63
N SER A 132 -3.53 -7.02 2.80
CA SER A 132 -4.31 -5.87 3.25
C SER A 132 -5.26 -6.22 4.39
N PRO A 133 -5.40 -5.34 5.40
CA PRO A 133 -6.49 -5.45 6.38
C PRO A 133 -7.85 -5.32 5.70
N LEU A 134 -8.88 -6.03 6.19
CA LEU A 134 -10.24 -5.98 5.62
C LEU A 134 -10.80 -4.55 5.45
N GLY A 135 -10.44 -3.62 6.34
CA GLY A 135 -10.88 -2.21 6.24
C GLY A 135 -10.48 -1.53 4.93
N VAL A 136 -9.39 -1.96 4.29
CA VAL A 136 -8.88 -1.39 3.02
C VAL A 136 -9.82 -1.65 1.86
N GLU A 137 -10.67 -2.69 1.91
CA GLU A 137 -11.63 -2.97 0.84
C GLU A 137 -12.59 -1.82 0.58
N ARG A 138 -12.99 -1.12 1.64
CA ARG A 138 -13.86 0.04 1.53
C ARG A 138 -13.20 1.14 0.71
N LEU A 139 -11.91 1.42 0.97
CA LEU A 139 -11.13 2.39 0.21
C LEU A 139 -11.06 2.01 -1.27
N LEU A 140 -10.65 0.77 -1.55
CA LEU A 140 -10.47 0.27 -2.91
C LEU A 140 -11.77 0.37 -3.71
N ARG A 141 -12.89 -0.04 -3.11
CA ARG A 141 -14.21 0.01 -3.74
C ARG A 141 -14.72 1.43 -3.95
N ILE A 142 -14.64 2.31 -2.95
CA ILE A 142 -15.15 3.69 -3.05
C ILE A 142 -14.32 4.51 -4.04
N ALA A 143 -13.01 4.33 -4.04
CA ALA A 143 -12.11 5.05 -4.93
C ALA A 143 -12.07 4.46 -6.36
N GLY A 144 -12.77 3.35 -6.61
CA GLY A 144 -12.92 2.76 -7.95
C GLY A 144 -11.79 1.83 -8.40
N PHE A 145 -10.81 1.53 -7.53
CA PHE A 145 -9.69 0.67 -7.90
C PHE A 145 -10.17 -0.73 -8.28
N ARG A 146 -9.66 -1.23 -9.41
CA ARG A 146 -9.88 -2.61 -9.86
C ARG A 146 -9.11 -3.58 -8.98
N ALA A 147 -9.69 -3.87 -7.82
CA ALA A 147 -9.14 -4.78 -6.83
C ALA A 147 -10.04 -6.01 -6.67
N HIS A 148 -9.42 -7.18 -6.52
CA HIS A 148 -10.12 -8.41 -6.16
C HIS A 148 -9.27 -9.22 -5.19
N ARG A 149 -9.94 -9.89 -4.25
CA ARG A 149 -9.28 -10.84 -3.36
C ARG A 149 -8.74 -12.01 -4.19
N LEU A 150 -7.56 -12.51 -3.83
CA LEU A 150 -7.01 -13.73 -4.43
C LEU A 150 -7.56 -14.98 -3.75
N ALA A 151 -7.92 -14.87 -2.47
CA ALA A 151 -8.49 -15.94 -1.68
C ALA A 151 -9.32 -15.38 -0.50
N PRO A 152 -10.05 -16.22 0.26
CA PRO A 152 -10.79 -15.78 1.44
C PRO A 152 -9.88 -15.13 2.50
N PRO A 153 -10.38 -14.11 3.24
CA PRO A 153 -9.64 -13.50 4.35
C PRO A 153 -9.32 -14.49 5.47
N MET A 154 -8.26 -14.21 6.22
CA MET A 154 -7.83 -14.99 7.39
C MET A 154 -7.54 -14.06 8.57
N ILE A 155 -7.58 -14.62 9.79
CA ILE A 155 -7.08 -13.94 10.97
C ILE A 155 -5.58 -14.23 11.10
N VAL A 156 -4.76 -13.17 11.13
CA VAL A 156 -3.33 -13.24 11.40
C VAL A 156 -3.02 -12.28 12.52
N ASP A 157 -2.43 -12.77 13.61
CA ASP A 157 -2.13 -11.99 14.83
C ASP A 157 -3.34 -11.18 15.34
N GLY A 158 -4.52 -11.80 15.34
CA GLY A 158 -5.78 -11.17 15.76
C GLY A 158 -6.39 -10.18 14.76
N ASN A 159 -5.74 -9.94 13.62
CA ASN A 159 -6.20 -8.99 12.60
C ASN A 159 -6.76 -9.71 11.38
N PRO A 160 -7.95 -9.32 10.87
CA PRO A 160 -8.47 -9.88 9.64
C PRO A 160 -7.77 -9.28 8.42
N VAL A 161 -7.05 -10.11 7.68
CA VAL A 161 -6.24 -9.75 6.52
C VAL A 161 -6.55 -10.65 5.32
N PHE A 162 -6.24 -10.16 4.11
CA PHE A 162 -6.42 -10.91 2.88
C PHE A 162 -5.35 -10.53 1.86
N ALA A 163 -5.04 -11.45 0.94
CA ALA A 163 -4.25 -11.15 -0.24
C ALA A 163 -5.18 -10.63 -1.35
N CYS A 164 -4.79 -9.55 -2.02
CA CYS A 164 -5.55 -9.00 -3.15
C CYS A 164 -4.66 -8.55 -4.30
N SER A 165 -5.23 -8.55 -5.50
CA SER A 165 -4.62 -8.03 -6.71
C SER A 165 -5.27 -6.70 -7.06
N ILE A 166 -4.48 -5.72 -7.48
CA ILE A 166 -4.95 -4.40 -7.92
C ILE A 166 -4.38 -4.12 -9.31
N GLY A 167 -5.23 -3.91 -10.32
CA GLY A 167 -4.77 -3.62 -11.69
C GLY A 167 -4.12 -2.25 -11.82
N CYS A 168 -3.02 -2.16 -12.60
CA CYS A 168 -2.37 -0.89 -12.95
C CYS A 168 -3.05 -0.15 -14.10
N GLU A 169 -4.15 -0.67 -14.64
CA GLU A 169 -4.92 0.00 -15.68
C GLU A 169 -5.41 1.36 -15.17
N THR A 170 -5.16 2.41 -15.95
CA THR A 170 -5.63 3.76 -15.64
C THR A 170 -7.14 3.73 -15.45
N HIS A 171 -7.63 4.28 -14.33
CA HIS A 171 -9.04 4.64 -14.21
C HIS A 171 -9.41 5.46 -15.45
N GLY A 172 -10.35 4.97 -16.25
CA GLY A 172 -11.14 5.88 -17.06
C GLY A 172 -11.73 6.90 -16.09
N ALA A 173 -11.44 8.19 -16.31
CA ALA A 173 -12.05 9.26 -15.52
C ALA A 173 -13.55 8.99 -15.38
N PRO A 174 -14.16 9.18 -14.19
CA PRO A 174 -15.60 9.06 -14.06
C PRO A 174 -16.27 9.94 -15.12
N THR A 175 -17.22 9.36 -15.85
CA THR A 175 -17.90 9.89 -17.04
C THR A 175 -18.62 11.24 -16.83
N ALA A 176 -18.54 11.85 -15.65
CA ALA A 176 -19.24 13.07 -15.28
C ALA A 176 -18.44 14.38 -15.45
N ALA A 177 -17.16 14.33 -15.87
CA ALA A 177 -16.32 15.53 -16.02
C ALA A 177 -16.03 15.94 -17.48
N ARG A 178 -16.87 15.50 -18.45
CA ARG A 178 -16.66 15.79 -19.89
C ARG A 178 -17.51 16.91 -20.48
N GLU A 179 -18.26 17.67 -19.66
CA GLU A 179 -19.20 18.71 -20.16
C GLU A 179 -19.00 20.12 -19.57
N LEU A 180 -17.78 20.52 -19.23
CA LEU A 180 -17.49 21.94 -18.89
C LEU A 180 -16.22 22.48 -19.56
N ALA A 181 -16.00 22.11 -20.81
CA ALA A 181 -15.07 22.82 -21.68
C ALA A 181 -15.61 22.82 -23.11
N LEU A 182 -16.63 23.66 -23.35
CA LEU A 182 -16.99 24.27 -24.64
C LEU A 182 -18.06 25.34 -24.36
N CYS A 183 -17.59 26.52 -23.96
CA CYS A 183 -18.15 27.87 -24.17
C CYS A 183 -17.16 28.85 -23.52
#